data_AF-A0AAP3A4Q6-F1
#
_entry.id   AF-A0AAP3A4Q6-F1
#
_cell.length_a   1.000
_cell.length_b   1.000
_cell.length_c   1.000
_cell.angle_alpha   90.00
_cell.angle_beta   90.00
_cell.angle_gamma   90.00
#
_symmetry.space_group_name_H-M   'P 1'
#
loop_
_entity.id
_entity.type
_entity.pdbx_description
1 polymer ?
#
loop_
_entity_poly.entity_id
_entity_poly.type
_entity_poly.pdbx_seq_one_letter_code
_entity_poly.pdbx_strand_id
1 'polypeptide(L)'
;STLVKVMTGIYQPEEGEILSKAIPIHLPAPESAHKVGITAIHQETVLFDELSVSENSFGGQYLYKGLLKTLDWPAMHRRANEILTR
;
A
#
# COMPACT_ATOMS: atom_id res chain seq x y z
N SER A 1 -13.32 8.76 -11.83
CA SER A 1 -12.38 8.45 -10.73
C SER A 1 -11.89 9.69 -9.96
N THR A 2 -12.64 10.81 -9.93
CA THR A 2 -12.20 12.07 -9.29
C THR A 2 -12.15 12.00 -7.76
N LEU A 3 -13.21 11.47 -7.13
CA LEU A 3 -13.23 11.30 -5.67
C LEU A 3 -12.07 10.44 -5.17
N VAL A 4 -11.79 9.32 -5.84
CA VAL A 4 -10.64 8.46 -5.50
C VAL A 4 -9.34 9.25 -5.59
N LYS A 5 -9.13 10.03 -6.66
CA LYS A 5 -7.94 10.88 -6.82
C LYS A 5 -7.80 11.93 -5.72
N VAL A 6 -8.91 12.47 -5.21
CA VAL A 6 -8.92 13.39 -4.06
C VAL A 6 -8.56 12.63 -2.77
N MET A 7 -9.19 11.48 -2.52
CA MET A 7 -8.93 10.64 -1.35
C MET A 7 -7.50 10.08 -1.32
N THR A 8 -6.84 9.98 -2.47
CA THR A 8 -5.44 9.57 -2.60
C THR A 8 -4.48 10.74 -2.74
N GLY A 9 -4.89 12.00 -2.49
CA GLY A 9 -4.00 13.17 -2.56
C GLY A 9 -3.40 13.47 -3.95
N ILE A 10 -3.95 12.89 -5.02
CA ILE A 10 -3.55 13.20 -6.41
C ILE A 10 -4.15 14.54 -6.83
N TYR A 11 -5.40 14.78 -6.45
CA TYR A 11 -6.09 16.07 -6.62
C TYR A 11 -6.38 16.70 -5.27
N GLN A 12 -6.30 18.03 -5.21
CA GLN A 12 -6.69 18.78 -4.01
C GLN A 12 -8.14 19.21 -4.15
N PRO A 13 -8.98 19.05 -3.12
CA PRO A 13 -10.32 19.60 -3.13
C PRO A 13 -10.24 21.13 -3.09
N GLU A 14 -11.11 21.80 -3.84
CA GLU A 14 -11.21 23.27 -3.82
C GLU A 14 -11.96 23.76 -2.56
N GLU A 15 -12.91 22.95 -2.07
CA GLU A 15 -13.72 23.23 -0.88
C GLU A 15 -14.01 21.93 -0.10
N GLY A 16 -14.41 22.09 1.17
CA GLY A 16 -14.73 20.98 2.08
C GLY A 16 -13.51 20.45 2.84
N GLU A 17 -13.73 19.37 3.60
CA GLU A 17 -12.70 18.74 4.42
C GLU A 17 -12.74 17.21 4.33
N ILE A 18 -11.58 16.60 4.51
CA ILE A 18 -11.45 15.14 4.62
C ILE A 18 -11.21 14.83 6.09
N LEU A 19 -12.06 14.00 6.70
CA LEU A 19 -11.87 13.56 8.08
C LEU A 19 -11.48 12.09 8.12
N SER A 20 -10.45 11.75 8.88
CA SER A 20 -10.12 10.38 9.26
C SER A 20 -10.37 10.20 10.74
N LYS A 21 -11.26 9.28 11.10
CA LYS A 21 -11.69 9.06 12.50
C LYS A 21 -12.14 10.37 13.20
N ALA A 22 -12.93 11.18 12.49
CA ALA A 22 -13.40 12.50 12.91
C ALA A 22 -12.31 13.57 13.14
N ILE A 23 -11.07 13.31 12.69
CA ILE A 23 -9.98 14.29 12.72
C ILE A 23 -9.75 14.80 11.30
N PRO A 24 -9.79 16.12 11.04
CA PRO A 24 -9.45 16.68 9.74
C PRO A 24 -8.02 16.30 9.33
N ILE A 25 -7.87 15.83 8.10
CA ILE A 25 -6.59 15.47 7.50
C ILE A 25 -6.37 16.24 6.20
N HIS A 26 -5.11 16.56 5.92
CA HIS A 26 -4.68 17.18 4.68
C HIS A 26 -3.75 16.24 3.93
N LEU A 27 -4.01 16.04 2.64
CA LEU A 27 -3.31 15.08 1.79
C LEU A 27 -2.58 15.81 0.64
N PRO A 28 -1.49 16.55 0.91
CA PRO A 28 -0.82 17.39 -0.09
C PRO A 28 -0.17 16.62 -1.25
N ALA A 29 0.02 15.31 -1.07
CA ALA A 29 0.60 14.42 -2.07
C ALA A 29 0.14 12.97 -1.81
N PRO A 30 0.24 12.06 -2.80
CA PRO A 30 -0.20 10.68 -2.66
C PRO A 30 0.40 9.91 -1.49
N GLU A 31 1.68 10.13 -1.20
CA GLU A 31 2.38 9.57 -0.04
C GLU A 31 1.70 9.89 1.30
N SER A 32 1.02 11.04 1.39
CA SER A 32 0.32 11.46 2.61
C SER A 32 -0.89 10.57 2.90
N ALA A 33 -1.56 10.07 1.85
CA ALA A 33 -2.70 9.17 1.98
C ALA A 33 -2.24 7.82 2.57
N HIS A 34 -1.10 7.29 2.09
CA HIS A 34 -0.53 6.06 2.63
C HIS A 34 -0.15 6.18 4.12
N LYS A 35 0.42 7.32 4.53
CA LYS A 35 0.79 7.57 5.95
C LYS A 35 -0.40 7.58 6.90
N VAL A 36 -1.60 7.91 6.42
CA VAL A 36 -2.84 7.85 7.21
C VAL A 36 -3.63 6.56 6.99
N GLY A 37 -3.05 5.58 6.30
CA GLY A 37 -3.64 4.25 6.08
C GLY A 37 -4.65 4.18 4.93
N ILE A 38 -4.66 5.17 4.03
CA ILE A 38 -5.48 5.14 2.82
C ILE A 38 -4.64 4.55 1.68
N THR A 39 -5.17 3.52 1.02
CA THR A 39 -4.57 2.92 -0.18
C THR A 39 -5.68 2.62 -1.17
N ALA A 40 -5.51 3.05 -2.42
CA ALA A 40 -6.45 2.76 -3.48
C ALA A 40 -6.15 1.39 -4.10
N ILE A 41 -7.21 0.60 -4.32
CA ILE A 41 -7.15 -0.63 -5.09
C ILE A 41 -7.74 -0.32 -6.46
N HIS A 42 -6.95 -0.53 -7.51
CA HIS A 42 -7.41 -0.37 -8.88
C HIS A 42 -8.28 -1.56 -9.29
N GLN A 43 -9.28 -1.32 -10.17
CA GLN A 43 -10.25 -2.35 -10.59
C GLN A 43 -9.58 -3.54 -11.28
N GLU A 44 -8.48 -3.30 -11.98
CA GLU A 44 -7.61 -4.33 -12.52
C GLU A 44 -6.42 -4.50 -11.59
N THR A 45 -6.20 -5.73 -11.11
CA THR A 45 -5.01 -6.07 -10.34
C THR A 45 -3.79 -6.01 -11.26
N VAL A 46 -2.87 -5.10 -10.96
CA VAL A 46 -1.55 -5.08 -11.60
C VAL A 46 -0.68 -6.09 -10.85
N LEU A 47 -0.52 -7.28 -11.44
CA LEU A 47 0.43 -8.29 -10.99
C LEU A 47 1.65 -8.25 -11.90
N PHE A 48 2.81 -8.59 -11.36
CA PHE A 48 4.00 -8.87 -12.14
C PHE A 48 4.04 -10.37 -12.44
N ASP A 49 3.77 -10.76 -13.68
CA ASP A 49 3.62 -12.17 -14.08
C ASP A 49 4.88 -13.01 -13.82
N GLU A 50 6.06 -12.38 -13.89
CA GLU A 50 7.36 -13.01 -13.67
C GLU A 50 7.71 -13.19 -12.19
N LEU A 51 6.88 -12.66 -11.27
CA LEU A 51 7.13 -12.71 -9.84
C LEU A 51 6.25 -13.77 -9.15
N SER A 52 6.82 -14.46 -8.17
CA SER A 52 6.05 -15.38 -7.33
C SER A 52 4.96 -14.64 -6.54
N VAL A 53 4.00 -15.40 -6.02
CA VAL A 53 2.95 -14.86 -5.14
C VAL A 53 3.54 -14.12 -3.94
N SER A 54 4.62 -14.67 -3.36
CA SER A 54 5.36 -13.99 -2.28
C SER A 54 5.88 -12.65 -2.75
N GLU A 55 6.60 -12.60 -3.87
CA GLU A 55 7.20 -11.34 -4.37
C GLU A 55 6.15 -10.29 -4.72
N ASN A 56 5.08 -10.68 -5.42
CA ASN A 56 3.94 -9.82 -5.71
C ASN A 56 3.27 -9.29 -4.44
N SER A 57 3.17 -10.12 -3.38
CA SER A 57 2.54 -9.72 -2.11
C SER A 57 3.35 -8.67 -1.34
N PHE A 58 4.68 -8.69 -1.46
CA PHE A 58 5.54 -7.70 -0.80
C PHE A 58 5.80 -6.47 -1.66
N GLY A 59 5.65 -6.54 -2.99
CA GLY A 59 5.63 -5.37 -3.87
C GLY A 59 6.85 -4.45 -3.73
N GLY A 60 8.04 -5.03 -3.52
CA GLY A 60 9.28 -4.29 -3.28
C GLY A 60 9.57 -3.94 -1.81
N GLN A 61 8.60 -4.09 -0.90
CA GLN A 61 8.78 -3.94 0.55
C GLN A 61 9.28 -5.25 1.19
N TYR A 62 10.40 -5.76 0.71
CA TYR A 62 10.92 -7.07 1.12
C TYR A 62 11.38 -7.11 2.58
N LEU A 63 11.32 -8.30 3.18
CA LEU A 63 11.88 -8.55 4.50
C LEU A 63 13.36 -8.91 4.38
N TYR A 64 14.16 -8.35 5.28
CA TYR A 64 15.60 -8.56 5.33
C TYR A 64 16.00 -9.16 6.68
N LYS A 65 17.06 -9.96 6.68
CA LYS A 65 17.62 -10.59 7.89
C LYS A 65 19.12 -10.45 7.98
N GLY A 66 19.59 -10.55 9.23
CA GLY A 66 21.01 -10.54 9.58
C GLY A 66 21.67 -9.18 9.40
N LEU A 67 22.92 -9.08 9.84
CA LEU A 67 23.72 -7.86 9.76
C LEU A 67 23.98 -7.41 8.32
N LEU A 68 24.05 -8.36 7.38
CA LEU A 68 24.29 -8.11 5.96
C LEU A 68 23.03 -7.72 5.16
N LYS A 69 21.86 -7.59 5.82
CA LYS A 69 20.57 -7.27 5.19
C LYS A 69 20.29 -8.13 3.94
N THR A 70 20.42 -9.44 4.09
CA THR A 70 20.04 -10.40 3.04
C THR A 70 18.52 -10.61 3.03
N LEU A 71 17.93 -10.94 1.88
CA LEU A 71 16.49 -11.21 1.77
C LEU A 71 16.08 -12.41 2.64
N ASP A 72 14.99 -12.25 3.39
CA ASP A 72 14.44 -13.31 4.23
C ASP A 72 13.27 -14.04 3.55
N TRP A 73 13.61 -14.83 2.53
CA TRP A 73 12.65 -15.63 1.77
C TRP A 73 11.73 -16.51 2.66
N PRO A 74 12.24 -17.26 3.65
CA PRO A 74 11.38 -18.06 4.52
C PRO A 74 10.33 -17.23 5.28
N ALA A 75 10.70 -16.05 5.78
CA ALA A 75 9.76 -15.19 6.48
C ALA A 75 8.69 -14.62 5.55
N MET A 76 9.08 -14.19 4.34
CA MET A 76 8.15 -13.70 3.32
C MET A 76 7.16 -14.79 2.90
N HIS A 77 7.63 -16.01 2.63
CA HIS A 77 6.76 -17.15 2.25
C HIS A 77 5.75 -17.51 3.35
N ARG A 78 6.18 -17.54 4.62
CA ARG A 78 5.25 -17.79 5.74
C ARG A 78 4.15 -16.73 5.81
N ARG A 79 4.54 -15.45 5.75
CA ARG A 79 3.59 -14.34 5.88
C ARG A 79 2.65 -14.23 4.68
N ALA A 80 3.13 -14.52 3.46
CA ALA A 80 2.27 -14.61 2.29
C ALA A 80 1.22 -15.74 2.47
N ASN A 81 1.64 -16.93 2.92
CA ASN A 81 0.71 -18.02 3.21
C ASN A 81 -0.31 -17.66 4.31
N GLU A 82 0.11 -16.98 5.38
CA GLU A 82 -0.81 -16.51 6.44
C GLU A 82 -1.88 -15.55 5.92
N ILE A 83 -1.55 -14.70 4.93
CA ILE A 83 -2.52 -13.79 4.30
C ILE A 83 -3.50 -14.58 3.40
N LEU A 84 -3.02 -15.58 2.66
CA LEU A 84 -3.82 -16.34 1.69
C LEU A 84 -4.70 -17.42 2.31
N THR A 85 -4.34 -17.93 3.49
CA THR A 85 -5.07 -19.00 4.18
C THR A 85 -6.13 -18.49 5.15
N ARG A 86 -6.36 -17.17 5.18
CA ARG A 86 -7.32 -16.49 6.04
C ARG A 86 -8.62 -16.18 5.31
#